data_AF-A0A177EBC6-F1
#
_entry.id   AF-A0A177EBC6-F1
#
_cell.length_a   1.000
_cell.length_b   1.000
_cell.length_c   1.000
_cell.angle_alpha   90.00
_cell.angle_beta   90.00
_cell.angle_gamma   90.00
#
_symmetry.space_group_name_H-M   'P 1'
#
loop_
_entity.id
_entity.type
_entity.pdbx_description
1 polymer ?
#
loop_
_entity_poly.entity_id
_entity_poly.type
_entity_poly.pdbx_seq_one_letter_code
_entity_poly.pdbx_strand_id
1 'polypeptide(L)'
;MVQIEEVVIIRRLRRLLRVEPWDCRAECTLCLSFDMFEDWVDGTMKAQLTRNPGCIVSKHLQDPTHYMFQPKAGVDTSLRCPVCFSTFKDLIFESQTNPKRYFTVLDKSGHVACDRCLLDLFDDAHKKRAPLRCPLCRIYVAFPIKRYRVRKHPDNGTYQVAQATVEHTCVLTALTPNILVTMLRVRHIY
;
A
#
# COMPACT_ATOMS: atom_id res chain seq x y z
N MET A 1 -29.89 -13.14 25.79
CA MET A 1 -30.55 -11.93 25.25
C MET A 1 -29.64 -10.70 25.16
N VAL A 2 -28.34 -10.75 25.53
CA VAL A 2 -27.45 -9.57 25.55
C VAL A 2 -26.78 -9.25 24.19
N GLN A 3 -26.69 -10.22 23.28
CA GLN A 3 -25.95 -10.05 22.02
C GLN A 3 -26.60 -9.12 20.97
N ILE A 4 -27.90 -8.83 21.09
CA ILE A 4 -28.61 -8.02 20.07
C ILE A 4 -28.37 -6.51 20.29
N GLU A 5 -28.31 -6.06 21.54
CA GLU A 5 -28.11 -4.64 21.85
C GLU A 5 -26.71 -4.15 21.50
N GLU A 6 -25.69 -4.99 21.68
CA GLU A 6 -24.30 -4.68 21.32
C GLU A 6 -24.15 -4.41 19.82
N VAL A 7 -24.80 -5.22 18.98
CA VAL A 7 -24.75 -5.06 17.52
C VAL A 7 -25.43 -3.77 17.07
N VAL A 8 -26.54 -3.37 17.71
CA VAL A 8 -27.25 -2.12 17.40
C VAL A 8 -26.43 -0.92 17.84
N ILE A 9 -25.83 -0.94 19.02
CA ILE A 9 -24.97 0.14 19.53
C ILE A 9 -23.74 0.31 18.65
N ILE A 10 -23.06 -0.78 18.26
CA ILE A 10 -21.90 -0.72 17.35
C ILE A 10 -22.30 -0.13 16.00
N ARG A 11 -23.45 -0.54 15.42
CA ARG A 11 -23.95 0.02 14.15
C ARG A 11 -24.29 1.51 14.27
N ARG A 12 -24.89 1.94 15.38
CA ARG A 12 -25.27 3.33 15.64
C ARG A 12 -24.05 4.22 15.88
N LEU A 13 -23.06 3.74 16.64
CA LEU A 13 -21.78 4.41 16.85
C LEU A 13 -20.98 4.53 15.54
N ARG A 14 -20.95 3.50 14.70
CA ARG A 14 -20.33 3.57 13.36
C ARG A 14 -20.98 4.65 12.48
N ARG A 15 -22.31 4.75 12.50
CA ARG A 15 -23.04 5.84 11.81
C ARG A 15 -22.72 7.21 12.38
N LEU A 16 -22.73 7.37 13.70
CA LEU A 16 -22.48 8.65 14.37
C LEU A 16 -21.04 9.13 14.19
N LEU A 17 -20.08 8.22 14.19
CA LEU A 17 -18.66 8.55 14.02
C LEU A 17 -18.26 8.69 12.55
N ARG A 18 -19.16 8.45 11.58
CA ARG A 18 -18.87 8.37 10.13
C ARG A 18 -17.64 7.50 9.81
N VAL A 19 -17.33 6.53 10.67
CA VAL A 19 -16.26 5.58 10.44
C VAL A 19 -16.89 4.47 9.60
N GLU A 20 -16.92 4.70 8.29
CA GLU A 20 -17.05 3.60 7.35
C GLU A 20 -15.99 2.56 7.76
N PRO A 21 -16.37 1.28 7.99
CA PRO A 21 -15.39 0.25 8.23
C PRO A 21 -14.50 0.21 6.99
N TRP A 22 -13.29 0.74 7.10
CA TRP A 22 -12.27 0.60 6.07
C TRP A 22 -12.21 -0.88 5.75
N ASP A 23 -12.60 -1.28 4.54
CA ASP A 23 -12.49 -2.67 4.12
C ASP A 23 -10.99 -2.96 4.00
N CYS A 24 -10.39 -3.32 5.12
CA CYS A 24 -8.98 -3.61 5.30
C CYS A 24 -8.61 -5.00 4.76
N ARG A 25 -9.25 -5.42 3.66
CA ARG A 25 -8.78 -6.48 2.79
C ARG A 25 -7.45 -6.05 2.20
N ALA A 26 -6.40 -6.22 3.00
CA ALA A 26 -5.10 -5.59 2.83
C ALA A 26 -4.49 -5.90 1.44
N GLU A 27 -4.65 -4.95 0.53
CA GLU A 27 -3.86 -4.89 -0.70
C GLU A 27 -2.45 -4.43 -0.31
N CYS A 28 -1.44 -5.24 -0.65
CA CYS A 28 -0.05 -4.88 -0.39
C CYS A 28 0.44 -3.82 -1.38
N THR A 29 1.61 -3.23 -1.12
CA THR A 29 2.32 -2.44 -2.13
C THR A 29 3.66 -3.09 -2.45
N LEU A 30 4.15 -2.88 -3.67
CA LEU A 30 5.42 -3.43 -4.12
C LEU A 30 6.43 -2.30 -4.37
N CYS A 31 7.53 -2.32 -3.64
CA CYS A 31 8.61 -1.35 -3.74
C CYS A 31 9.75 -1.96 -4.55
N LEU A 32 10.11 -1.29 -5.63
CA LEU A 32 11.12 -1.72 -6.60
C LEU A 32 12.17 -0.62 -6.73
N SER A 33 13.43 -1.00 -6.84
CA SER A 33 14.48 -0.04 -7.18
C SER A 33 14.34 0.38 -8.65
N PHE A 34 14.77 1.59 -8.98
CA PHE A 34 14.57 2.16 -10.32
C PHE A 34 15.29 1.40 -11.43
N ASP A 35 16.42 0.74 -11.12
CA ASP A 35 17.16 -0.15 -12.04
C ASP A 35 16.39 -1.42 -12.41
N MET A 36 15.36 -1.79 -11.65
CA MET A 36 14.48 -2.91 -11.95
C MET A 36 13.27 -2.52 -12.81
N PHE A 37 13.18 -1.26 -13.24
CA PHE A 37 12.00 -0.77 -13.96
C PHE A 37 11.76 -1.52 -15.27
N GLU A 38 12.80 -1.71 -16.08
CA GLU A 38 12.69 -2.42 -17.36
C GLU A 38 12.28 -3.89 -17.16
N ASP A 39 12.90 -4.58 -16.20
CA ASP A 39 12.59 -5.97 -15.83
C ASP A 39 11.18 -6.15 -15.24
N TRP A 40 10.60 -5.09 -14.68
CA TRP A 40 9.22 -5.09 -14.20
C TRP A 40 8.25 -4.87 -15.36
N VAL A 41 8.57 -3.96 -16.28
CA VAL A 41 7.73 -3.66 -17.45
C VAL A 41 7.62 -4.87 -18.38
N ASP A 42 8.73 -5.52 -18.69
CA ASP A 42 8.77 -6.66 -19.61
C ASP A 42 8.26 -7.98 -19.00
N GLY A 43 8.10 -8.03 -17.67
CA GLY A 43 7.64 -9.20 -16.93
C GLY A 43 8.75 -10.19 -16.56
N THR A 44 10.02 -9.91 -16.86
CA THR A 44 11.19 -10.73 -16.50
C THR A 44 11.24 -10.97 -14.99
N MET A 45 11.03 -9.92 -14.20
CA MET A 45 10.99 -10.01 -12.74
C MET A 45 9.88 -10.97 -12.26
N LYS A 46 8.66 -10.82 -12.78
CA LYS A 46 7.52 -11.70 -12.43
C LYS A 46 7.81 -13.15 -12.79
N ALA A 47 8.34 -13.41 -13.98
CA ALA A 47 8.67 -14.74 -14.45
C ALA A 47 9.70 -15.44 -13.54
N GLN A 48 10.76 -14.72 -13.14
CA GLN A 48 11.76 -15.27 -12.22
C GLN A 48 11.21 -15.52 -10.81
N LEU A 49 10.46 -14.55 -10.25
CA LEU A 49 9.85 -14.71 -8.93
C LEU A 49 8.86 -15.90 -8.88
N THR A 50 8.14 -16.15 -9.97
CA THR A 50 7.18 -17.27 -10.08
C THR A 50 7.88 -18.64 -10.04
N ARG A 51 9.12 -18.73 -10.52
CA ARG A 51 9.92 -19.97 -10.46
C ARG A 51 10.42 -20.28 -9.04
N ASN A 52 10.32 -19.34 -8.10
CA ASN A 52 10.75 -19.53 -6.72
C ASN A 52 9.55 -19.92 -5.82
N PRO A 53 9.36 -21.22 -5.50
CA PRO A 53 8.24 -21.67 -4.68
C PRO A 53 8.26 -21.13 -3.24
N GLY A 54 9.44 -20.72 -2.74
CA GLY A 54 9.60 -20.10 -1.43
C GLY A 54 9.27 -18.62 -1.38
N CYS A 55 8.82 -18.02 -2.48
CA CYS A 55 8.50 -16.60 -2.54
C CYS A 55 7.30 -16.26 -1.67
N ILE A 56 7.46 -15.32 -0.73
CA ILE A 56 6.40 -14.89 0.20
C ILE A 56 5.17 -14.29 -0.49
N VAL A 57 5.30 -13.88 -1.75
CA VAL A 57 4.21 -13.32 -2.58
C VAL A 57 3.73 -14.30 -3.66
N SER A 58 4.07 -15.59 -3.56
CA SER A 58 3.68 -16.63 -4.53
C SER A 58 2.20 -16.63 -4.88
N LYS A 59 1.32 -16.45 -3.88
CA LYS A 59 -0.14 -16.34 -4.09
C LYS A 59 -0.54 -15.18 -5.00
N HIS A 60 0.15 -14.05 -4.91
CA HIS A 60 -0.13 -12.87 -5.74
C HIS A 60 0.48 -12.98 -7.14
N LEU A 61 1.53 -13.78 -7.32
CA LEU A 61 2.17 -13.99 -8.61
C LEU A 61 1.31 -14.82 -9.57
N GLN A 62 0.50 -15.74 -9.02
CA GLN A 62 -0.39 -16.62 -9.78
C GLN A 62 -1.69 -15.95 -10.22
N ASP A 63 -2.04 -14.78 -9.67
CA ASP A 63 -3.26 -14.05 -10.03
C ASP A 63 -3.05 -13.23 -11.31
N PRO A 64 -3.73 -13.56 -12.43
CA PRO A 64 -3.57 -12.84 -13.69
C PRO A 64 -4.21 -11.44 -13.66
N THR A 65 -5.09 -11.15 -12.70
CA THR A 65 -5.72 -9.84 -12.52
C THR A 65 -4.86 -8.87 -11.72
N HIS A 66 -3.72 -9.36 -11.22
CA HIS A 66 -2.86 -8.63 -10.31
C HIS A 66 -1.67 -8.01 -11.05
N TYR A 67 -1.84 -6.78 -11.52
CA TYR A 67 -0.82 -6.02 -12.27
C TYR A 67 0.30 -5.43 -11.38
N MET A 68 0.45 -5.94 -10.15
CA MET A 68 1.47 -5.45 -9.22
C MET A 68 2.89 -5.83 -9.64
N PHE A 69 3.06 -7.03 -10.20
CA PHE A 69 4.37 -7.56 -10.57
C PHE A 69 4.72 -7.35 -12.05
N GLN A 70 3.76 -6.84 -12.83
CA GLN A 70 3.91 -6.52 -14.24
C GLN A 70 2.77 -5.57 -14.64
N PRO A 71 3.05 -4.48 -15.39
CA PRO A 71 2.00 -3.58 -15.85
C PRO A 71 1.02 -4.29 -16.80
N LYS A 72 -0.18 -3.73 -16.93
CA LYS A 72 -1.15 -4.20 -17.93
C LYS A 72 -0.59 -3.99 -19.34
N ALA A 73 -0.85 -4.93 -20.24
CA ALA A 73 -0.45 -4.81 -21.64
C ALA A 73 -0.98 -3.49 -22.26
N GLY A 74 -0.13 -2.79 -23.00
CA GLY A 74 -0.47 -1.51 -23.63
C GLY A 74 -0.43 -0.29 -22.70
N VAL A 75 0.01 -0.44 -21.45
CA VAL A 75 0.33 0.72 -20.59
C VAL A 75 1.55 1.43 -21.17
N ASP A 76 1.42 2.75 -21.31
CA ASP A 76 2.50 3.62 -21.77
C ASP A 76 3.74 3.45 -20.89
N THR A 77 4.88 3.16 -21.51
CA THR A 77 6.18 3.03 -20.85
C THR A 77 6.72 4.37 -20.38
N SER A 78 6.12 5.49 -20.79
CA SER A 78 6.37 6.84 -20.28
C SER A 78 5.75 7.07 -18.89
N LEU A 79 5.79 6.05 -18.03
CA LEU A 79 5.28 6.14 -16.67
C LEU A 79 5.87 7.38 -15.97
N ARG A 80 4.99 8.14 -15.33
CA ARG A 80 5.31 9.33 -14.55
C ARG A 80 4.71 9.17 -13.17
N CYS A 81 5.38 9.72 -12.17
CA CYS A 81 4.78 9.81 -10.85
C CYS A 81 3.58 10.76 -10.92
N PRO A 82 2.35 10.36 -10.51
CA PRO A 82 1.16 11.20 -10.60
C PRO A 82 1.14 12.35 -9.59
N VAL A 83 2.15 12.43 -8.72
CA VAL A 83 2.27 13.45 -7.66
C VAL A 83 3.28 14.51 -8.05
N CYS A 84 4.52 14.13 -8.37
CA CYS A 84 5.59 15.06 -8.74
C CYS A 84 5.76 15.25 -10.26
N PHE A 85 5.04 14.48 -11.08
CA PHE A 85 5.10 14.49 -12.54
C PHE A 85 6.45 14.12 -13.18
N SER A 86 7.48 13.83 -12.38
CA SER A 86 8.76 13.30 -12.86
C SER A 86 8.57 11.99 -13.62
N THR A 87 9.25 11.86 -14.75
CA THR A 87 9.29 10.59 -15.47
C THR A 87 10.19 9.61 -14.71
N PHE A 88 9.99 8.32 -14.92
CA PHE A 88 10.85 7.32 -14.30
C PHE A 88 12.29 7.40 -14.82
N LYS A 89 12.50 7.88 -16.05
CA LYS A 89 13.84 8.17 -16.60
C LYS A 89 14.53 9.29 -15.81
N ASP A 90 13.82 10.37 -15.48
CA ASP A 90 14.37 11.45 -14.64
C ASP A 90 14.77 10.92 -13.26
N LEU A 91 13.90 10.09 -12.68
CA LEU A 91 14.13 9.50 -11.36
C LEU A 91 15.29 8.48 -11.35
N ILE A 92 15.48 7.72 -12.43
CA ILE A 92 16.65 6.86 -12.66
C ILE A 92 17.92 7.70 -12.72
N PHE A 93 17.93 8.77 -13.52
CA PHE A 93 19.10 9.65 -13.63
C PHE A 93 19.48 10.23 -12.26
N GLU A 94 18.51 10.73 -11.51
CA GLU A 94 18.75 11.23 -10.15
C GLU A 94 19.21 10.13 -9.18
N SER A 95 18.82 8.87 -9.38
CA SER A 95 19.24 7.74 -8.53
C SER A 95 20.75 7.45 -8.61
N GLN A 96 21.43 7.88 -9.66
CA GLN A 96 22.90 7.78 -9.76
C GLN A 96 23.60 8.57 -8.65
N THR A 97 22.97 9.63 -8.15
CA THR A 97 23.47 10.45 -7.03
C THR A 97 22.92 9.99 -5.68
N ASN A 98 21.86 9.19 -5.66
CA ASN A 98 21.23 8.68 -4.44
C ASN A 98 20.72 7.24 -4.64
N PRO A 99 21.50 6.22 -4.22
CA PRO A 99 21.25 4.82 -4.57
C PRO A 99 20.04 4.18 -3.87
N LYS A 100 19.31 4.92 -3.02
CA LYS A 100 18.16 4.40 -2.25
C LYS A 100 16.82 4.87 -2.80
N ARG A 101 16.74 5.11 -4.11
CA ARG A 101 15.49 5.53 -4.74
C ARG A 101 14.69 4.32 -5.21
N TYR A 102 13.44 4.28 -4.76
CA TYR A 102 12.48 3.26 -5.13
C TYR A 102 11.27 3.90 -5.80
N PHE A 103 10.59 3.12 -6.63
CA PHE A 103 9.21 3.37 -6.98
C PHE A 103 8.33 2.32 -6.32
N THR A 104 7.06 2.67 -6.12
CA THR A 104 6.09 1.80 -5.48
C THR A 104 4.89 1.60 -6.39
N VAL A 105 4.53 0.33 -6.59
CA VAL A 105 3.27 -0.09 -7.20
C VAL A 105 2.20 -0.09 -6.10
N LEU A 106 1.19 0.75 -6.27
CA LEU A 106 0.23 1.15 -5.23
C LEU A 106 -0.90 0.14 -5.02
N ASP A 107 -1.34 -0.52 -6.08
CA ASP A 107 -2.55 -1.32 -6.10
C ASP A 107 -2.46 -2.45 -7.14
N LYS A 108 -3.49 -3.30 -7.19
CA LYS A 108 -3.64 -4.35 -8.21
C LYS A 108 -3.78 -3.81 -9.64
N SER A 109 -4.10 -2.53 -9.81
CA SER A 109 -4.20 -1.88 -11.12
C SER A 109 -2.82 -1.57 -11.70
N GLY A 110 -1.74 -1.70 -10.91
CA GLY A 110 -0.38 -1.44 -11.36
C GLY A 110 -0.03 0.04 -11.40
N HIS A 111 -0.80 0.92 -10.75
CA HIS A 111 -0.44 2.33 -10.66
C HIS A 111 0.84 2.52 -9.86
N VAL A 112 1.73 3.39 -10.35
CA VAL A 112 3.04 3.61 -9.76
C VAL A 112 3.19 5.04 -9.24
N ALA A 113 3.94 5.21 -8.15
CA ALA A 113 4.42 6.50 -7.67
C ALA A 113 5.87 6.37 -7.18
N CYS A 114 6.63 7.45 -7.16
CA CYS A 114 7.94 7.41 -6.50
C CYS A 114 7.76 7.24 -4.99
N ASP A 115 8.69 6.54 -4.35
CA ASP A 115 8.61 6.21 -2.92
C ASP A 115 8.46 7.46 -2.04
N ARG A 116 9.20 8.53 -2.36
CA ARG A 116 9.11 9.80 -1.66
C ARG A 116 7.69 10.37 -1.67
N CYS A 117 7.08 10.53 -2.85
CA CYS A 117 5.74 11.07 -2.94
C CYS A 117 4.70 10.18 -2.27
N LEU A 118 4.91 8.87 -2.28
CA LEU A 118 4.04 7.95 -1.55
C LEU A 118 4.14 8.15 -0.03
N LEU A 119 5.34 8.34 0.52
CA LEU A 119 5.52 8.68 1.94
C LEU A 119 4.86 10.01 2.30
N ASP A 120 5.01 11.04 1.47
CA ASP A 120 4.35 12.34 1.67
C ASP A 120 2.82 12.19 1.69
N LEU A 121 2.27 11.34 0.80
CA LEU A 121 0.84 11.01 0.77
C LEU A 121 0.39 10.25 2.03
N PHE A 122 1.22 9.35 2.57
CA PHE A 122 0.92 8.69 3.85
C PHE A 122 0.84 9.68 4.99
N ASP A 123 1.83 10.56 5.09
CA ASP A 123 1.90 11.56 6.15
C ASP A 123 0.70 12.51 6.09
N ASP A 124 0.30 12.94 4.90
CA ASP A 124 -0.88 13.78 4.70
C ASP A 124 -2.18 13.05 5.08
N ALA A 125 -2.35 11.81 4.62
CA ALA A 125 -3.51 10.98 4.96
C ALA A 125 -3.59 10.73 6.48
N HIS A 126 -2.46 10.45 7.11
CA HIS A 126 -2.36 10.25 8.55
C HIS A 126 -2.72 11.52 9.33
N LYS A 127 -2.16 12.68 8.98
CA LYS A 127 -2.46 13.99 9.59
C LYS A 127 -3.95 14.33 9.47
N LYS A 128 -4.56 14.03 8.32
CA LYS A 128 -5.99 14.26 8.06
C LYS A 128 -6.91 13.21 8.66
N ARG A 129 -6.37 12.13 9.26
CA ARG A 129 -7.12 10.94 9.69
C ARG A 129 -8.03 10.41 8.56
N ALA A 130 -7.51 10.47 7.34
CA ALA A 130 -8.20 10.16 6.11
C ALA A 130 -7.58 8.90 5.47
N PRO A 131 -8.35 8.16 4.67
CA PRO A 131 -7.82 7.01 3.96
C PRO A 131 -6.90 7.46 2.83
N LEU A 132 -5.83 6.69 2.59
CA LEU A 132 -5.04 6.91 1.39
C LEU A 132 -5.81 6.40 0.16
N ARG A 133 -5.85 7.21 -0.89
CA ARG A 133 -6.41 6.84 -2.20
C ARG A 133 -5.35 6.99 -3.27
N CYS A 134 -5.37 6.10 -4.25
CA CYS A 134 -4.52 6.20 -5.43
C CYS A 134 -4.81 7.52 -6.15
N PRO A 135 -3.81 8.36 -6.45
CA PRO A 135 -4.02 9.64 -7.13
C PRO A 135 -4.68 9.50 -8.52
N LEU A 136 -4.50 8.35 -9.19
CA LEU A 136 -4.99 8.10 -10.55
C LEU A 136 -6.42 7.54 -10.55
N CYS A 137 -6.65 6.37 -9.93
CA CYS A 137 -7.96 5.71 -9.98
C CYS A 137 -8.86 5.97 -8.77
N ARG A 138 -8.36 6.70 -7.76
CA ARG A 138 -9.07 7.00 -6.49
C ARG A 138 -9.49 5.79 -5.67
N ILE A 139 -9.07 4.58 -6.05
CA ILE A 139 -9.24 3.35 -5.26
C ILE A 139 -8.44 3.49 -3.96
N TYR A 140 -8.96 2.94 -2.87
CA TYR A 140 -8.27 2.92 -1.59
C TYR A 140 -6.97 2.13 -1.68
N VAL A 141 -5.88 2.76 -1.26
CA VAL A 141 -4.63 2.05 -0.99
C VAL A 141 -4.77 1.49 0.42
N ALA A 142 -4.40 0.23 0.65
CA ALA A 142 -4.62 -0.41 1.94
C ALA A 142 -3.99 0.38 3.10
N PHE A 143 -4.46 0.14 4.32
CA PHE A 143 -3.85 0.74 5.51
C PHE A 143 -4.18 -0.08 6.77
N PRO A 144 -3.20 -0.42 7.63
CA PRO A 144 -1.76 -0.21 7.45
C PRO A 144 -1.21 -0.96 6.23
N ILE A 145 -0.23 -0.38 5.54
CA ILE A 145 0.30 -0.99 4.31
C ILE A 145 1.31 -2.07 4.61
N LYS A 146 1.02 -3.27 4.12
CA LYS A 146 2.06 -4.29 3.93
C LYS A 146 2.90 -3.91 2.70
N ARG A 147 4.14 -3.47 2.92
CA ARG A 147 5.10 -3.15 1.85
C ARG A 147 5.98 -4.36 1.59
N TYR A 148 5.98 -4.86 0.36
CA TYR A 148 6.99 -5.81 -0.10
C TYR A 148 8.09 -5.04 -0.82
N ARG A 149 9.35 -5.37 -0.56
CA ARG A 149 10.48 -4.83 -1.30
C ARG A 149 11.09 -5.95 -2.11
N VAL A 150 11.21 -5.74 -3.43
CA VAL A 150 11.98 -6.65 -4.27
C VAL A 150 13.38 -6.09 -4.42
N ARG A 151 14.37 -6.99 -4.37
CA ARG A 151 15.77 -6.67 -4.63
C ARG A 151 16.27 -7.56 -5.75
N LYS A 152 17.06 -6.98 -6.65
CA LYS A 152 17.87 -7.71 -7.62
C LYS A 152 19.23 -8.01 -7.00
N HIS A 153 19.62 -9.28 -7.00
CA HIS A 153 20.95 -9.70 -6.56
C HIS A 153 21.98 -9.28 -7.62
N PRO A 154 23.05 -8.54 -7.25
CA PRO A 154 24.01 -8.01 -8.21
C PRO A 154 24.80 -9.12 -8.92
N ASP A 155 25.06 -10.24 -8.24
CA ASP A 155 25.96 -11.28 -8.74
C ASP A 155 25.34 -12.17 -9.81
N ASN A 156 24.03 -12.43 -9.72
CA ASN A 156 23.34 -13.40 -10.58
C ASN A 156 22.07 -12.83 -11.24
N GLY A 157 21.74 -11.57 -10.97
CA GLY A 157 20.55 -10.91 -11.51
C GLY A 157 19.21 -11.49 -11.02
N THR A 158 19.21 -12.37 -10.01
CA THR A 158 17.99 -12.99 -9.48
C THR A 158 17.23 -12.06 -8.56
N TYR A 159 15.92 -12.24 -8.47
CA TYR A 159 15.05 -11.43 -7.63
C TYR A 159 14.69 -12.12 -6.32
N GLN A 160 14.74 -11.36 -5.23
CA GLN A 160 14.26 -11.78 -3.92
C GLN A 160 13.25 -10.78 -3.38
N VAL A 161 12.16 -11.29 -2.82
CA VAL A 161 11.16 -10.47 -2.13
C VAL A 161 11.43 -10.53 -0.63
N ALA A 162 11.67 -9.37 -0.03
CA ALA A 162 11.70 -9.19 1.40
C ALA A 162 10.41 -8.49 1.84
N GLN A 163 9.82 -8.93 2.95
CA GLN A 163 8.79 -8.14 3.60
C GLN A 163 9.47 -6.93 4.26
N ALA A 164 9.11 -5.72 3.84
CA ALA A 164 9.52 -4.53 4.56
C ALA A 164 8.62 -4.40 5.79
N THR A 165 9.23 -4.27 6.97
CA THR A 165 8.51 -3.97 8.20
C THR A 165 7.77 -2.64 8.04
N VAL A 166 6.50 -2.62 8.44
CA VAL A 166 5.65 -1.43 8.39
C VAL A 166 6.09 -0.49 9.50
N GLU A 167 6.83 0.57 9.18
CA GLU A 167 7.29 1.56 10.18
C GLU A 167 6.16 2.47 10.68
N HIS A 168 5.03 2.51 9.97
CA HIS A 168 3.85 3.26 10.40
C HIS A 168 2.78 2.29 10.91
N THR A 169 2.97 1.77 12.12
CA THR A 169 1.83 1.33 12.92
C THR A 169 0.97 2.57 13.08
N CYS A 170 -0.17 2.61 12.41
CA CYS A 170 -1.11 3.66 12.70
C CYS A 170 -1.54 3.46 14.15
N VAL A 171 -1.00 4.29 15.04
CA VAL A 171 -1.56 4.52 16.35
C VAL A 171 -2.81 5.39 16.14
N LEU A 172 -3.73 4.93 15.30
CA LEU A 172 -5.13 4.95 15.68
C LEU A 172 -5.18 3.99 16.86
N THR A 173 -4.73 4.47 18.03
CA THR A 173 -5.27 3.99 19.28
C THR A 173 -6.75 3.93 19.02
N ALA A 174 -7.25 2.69 18.91
CA ALA A 174 -8.65 2.44 19.08
C ALA A 174 -9.05 3.36 20.23
N LEU A 175 -10.04 4.22 20.01
CA LEU A 175 -10.92 4.54 21.11
C LEU A 175 -11.42 3.18 21.55
N THR A 176 -10.66 2.54 22.44
CA THR A 176 -11.02 1.25 22.99
C THR A 176 -12.39 1.48 23.58
N PRO A 177 -13.31 0.50 23.49
CA PRO A 177 -14.66 0.66 23.99
C PRO A 177 -14.73 1.25 25.41
N ASN A 178 -13.68 1.08 26.21
CA ASN A 178 -13.50 1.69 27.53
C ASN A 178 -13.58 3.23 27.58
N ILE A 179 -13.07 3.98 26.59
CA ILE A 179 -13.22 5.45 26.59
C ILE A 179 -14.66 5.86 26.25
N LEU A 180 -15.33 5.07 25.40
CA LEU A 180 -16.73 5.30 25.03
C LEU A 180 -17.69 4.94 26.19
N VAL A 181 -17.38 3.92 26.98
CA VAL A 181 -18.10 3.58 28.22
C VAL A 181 -17.92 4.67 29.29
N THR A 182 -16.73 5.27 29.42
CA THR A 182 -16.51 6.37 30.37
C THR A 182 -17.28 7.64 29.95
N MET A 183 -17.36 7.97 28.66
CA MET A 183 -18.14 9.13 28.19
C MET A 183 -19.66 8.93 28.29
N LEU A 184 -20.16 7.68 28.19
CA LEU A 184 -21.58 7.38 28.40
C LEU A 184 -21.99 7.35 29.88
N ARG A 185 -21.08 7.02 30.81
CA ARG A 185 -21.36 7.07 32.25
C ARG A 185 -21.46 8.49 32.82
N VAL A 186 -20.77 9.47 32.22
CA VAL A 186 -20.83 10.88 32.68
C VAL A 186 -22.17 11.54 32.36
N ARG A 187 -22.98 11.01 31.44
CA ARG A 187 -24.31 11.53 31.11
C ARG A 187 -25.47 10.94 31.91
N HIS A 188 -25.21 10.02 32.83
CA HIS A 188 -26.22 9.43 33.71
C HIS A 188 -26.09 9.84 35.19
N ILE A 189 -25.25 10.84 35.49
CA ILE A 189 -25.04 11.36 36.85
C ILE A 189 -25.61 12.80 37.01
N TYR A 190 -26.28 13.34 35.99
CA TYR A 190 -27.03 14.60 36.09
C TYR A 190 -28.44 14.44 35.53
#